data_AF-A0AAD9JDW4-F1
#
_entry.id   AF-A0AAD9JDW4-F1
#
_cell.length_a   1.000
_cell.length_b   1.000
_cell.length_c   1.000
_cell.angle_alpha   90.00
_cell.angle_beta   90.00
_cell.angle_gamma   90.00
#
_symmetry.space_group_name_H-M   'P 1'
#
loop_
_entity.id
_entity.type
_entity.pdbx_description
1 polymer ?
#
loop_
_entity_poly.entity_id
_entity_poly.type
_entity_poly.pdbx_seq_one_letter_code
_entity_poly.pdbx_strand_id
1 'polypeptide(L)'
;MADWFMLAIIHAAVGYEALTLGFIAGTPEGAADGMLIIAFLAYTTAILLLALSYFGEVSGKPVDISVIVLILVGGVFAIIGVAVWGAGNSNLDSIRSCLDLTGALMSILAGIFLILKMVGVSAPSVGSSGGGGQSRGHNKTGAV
;
A
#
# COMPACT_ATOMS: atom_id res chain seq x y z
N MET A 1 -18.83 2.45 2.72
CA MET A 1 -17.91 1.94 3.77
C MET A 1 -16.56 1.79 3.11
N ALA A 2 -15.51 2.45 3.60
CA ALA A 2 -14.17 2.21 3.07
C ALA A 2 -13.80 0.76 3.42
N ASP A 3 -13.42 -0.06 2.46
CA ASP A 3 -12.89 -1.40 2.71
C ASP A 3 -11.37 -1.31 2.78
N TRP A 4 -10.74 -1.91 3.81
CA TRP A 4 -9.28 -2.00 3.90
C TRP A 4 -8.68 -2.62 2.63
N PHE A 5 -9.37 -3.55 2.00
CA PHE A 5 -8.94 -4.14 0.75
C PHE A 5 -8.91 -3.13 -0.40
N MET A 6 -9.95 -2.29 -0.50
CA MET A 6 -10.03 -1.25 -1.52
C MET A 6 -8.97 -0.16 -1.29
N LEU A 7 -8.73 0.22 -0.03
CA LEU A 7 -7.62 1.13 0.32
C LEU A 7 -6.26 0.53 -0.03
N ALA A 8 -6.05 -0.77 0.23
CA ALA A 8 -4.83 -1.47 -0.15
C ALA A 8 -4.61 -1.44 -1.66
N ILE A 9 -5.64 -1.71 -2.47
CA ILE A 9 -5.53 -1.70 -3.94
C ILE A 9 -5.16 -0.30 -4.45
N ILE A 10 -5.80 0.76 -3.94
CA ILE A 10 -5.52 2.13 -4.37
C ILE A 10 -4.08 2.51 -4.06
N HIS A 11 -3.61 2.23 -2.84
CA HIS A 11 -2.24 2.56 -2.45
C HIS A 11 -1.23 1.67 -3.18
N ALA A 12 -1.56 0.40 -3.44
CA ALA A 12 -0.74 -0.48 -4.23
C ALA A 12 -0.54 0.06 -5.66
N ALA A 13 -1.63 0.49 -6.31
CA ALA A 13 -1.61 1.06 -7.65
C ALA A 13 -0.80 2.37 -7.72
N VAL A 14 -1.08 3.32 -6.82
CA VAL A 14 -0.35 4.59 -6.75
C VAL A 14 1.14 4.36 -6.50
N GLY A 15 1.45 3.44 -5.57
CA GLY A 15 2.83 3.11 -5.28
C GLY A 15 3.55 2.49 -6.47
N TYR A 16 2.85 1.67 -7.26
CA TYR A 16 3.42 1.01 -8.43
C TYR A 16 3.70 1.98 -9.56
N GLU A 17 2.78 2.90 -9.83
CA GLU A 17 3.01 3.98 -10.80
C GLU A 17 4.22 4.82 -10.41
N ALA A 18 4.31 5.24 -9.15
CA ALA A 18 5.44 6.03 -8.67
C ALA A 18 6.77 5.29 -8.84
N LEU A 19 6.83 4.01 -8.47
CA LEU A 19 8.04 3.20 -8.58
C LEU A 19 8.41 2.89 -10.04
N THR A 20 7.41 2.70 -10.91
CA THR A 20 7.62 2.51 -12.36
C THR A 20 8.16 3.78 -13.01
N LEU A 21 7.61 4.94 -12.67
CA LEU A 21 8.12 6.24 -13.16
C LEU A 21 9.54 6.50 -12.66
N GLY A 22 9.84 6.16 -11.40
CA GLY A 22 11.18 6.21 -10.84
C GLY A 22 12.17 5.32 -11.60
N PHE A 23 11.75 4.12 -11.99
CA PHE A 23 12.56 3.19 -12.81
C PHE A 23 12.78 3.69 -14.24
N ILE A 24 11.76 4.28 -14.87
CA ILE A 24 11.86 4.86 -16.23
C ILE A 24 12.78 6.10 -16.24
N ALA A 25 12.78 6.88 -15.16
CA ALA A 25 13.67 8.04 -15.02
C ALA A 25 15.18 7.66 -14.97
N GLY A 26 15.50 6.37 -14.88
CA GLY A 26 16.85 5.81 -14.91
C GLY A 26 17.04 4.82 -13.75
N THR A 27 18.19 4.13 -13.69
CA THR A 27 18.59 3.31 -12.54
C THR A 27 19.92 3.80 -11.95
N PRO A 28 20.12 3.81 -10.61
CA PRO A 28 21.44 4.06 -10.05
C PRO A 28 22.36 2.92 -10.46
N GLU A 29 23.67 3.09 -10.27
CA GLU A 29 24.63 2.01 -10.51
C GLU A 29 24.86 1.18 -9.23
N GLY A 30 25.31 -0.07 -9.41
CA GLY A 30 25.79 -0.91 -8.32
C GLY A 30 24.69 -1.46 -7.41
N ALA A 31 24.95 -1.51 -6.09
CA ALA A 31 24.08 -2.21 -5.14
C ALA A 31 22.69 -1.58 -5.00
N ALA A 32 22.56 -0.27 -5.22
CA ALA A 32 21.27 0.41 -5.20
C ALA A 32 20.35 -0.05 -6.35
N ASP A 33 20.93 -0.37 -7.51
CA ASP A 33 20.19 -0.90 -8.67
C ASP A 33 19.55 -2.24 -8.35
N GLY A 34 20.36 -3.17 -7.83
CA GLY A 34 19.90 -4.49 -7.45
C GLY A 34 18.78 -4.44 -6.42
N MET A 35 18.87 -3.52 -5.44
CA MET A 35 17.81 -3.30 -4.45
C MET A 35 16.50 -2.81 -5.08
N LEU A 36 16.57 -1.83 -5.99
CA LEU A 36 15.39 -1.27 -6.66
C LEU A 36 14.77 -2.26 -7.65
N ILE A 37 15.57 -3.07 -8.34
CA ILE A 37 15.08 -4.14 -9.23
C ILE A 37 14.34 -5.21 -8.40
N ILE A 38 14.91 -5.66 -7.28
CA ILE A 38 14.25 -6.62 -6.39
C ILE A 38 12.95 -6.03 -5.85
N ALA A 39 12.97 -4.76 -5.45
CA ALA A 39 11.77 -4.05 -5.00
C ALA A 39 10.67 -4.06 -6.08
N PHE A 40 11.03 -3.69 -7.31
CA PHE A 40 10.11 -3.65 -8.45
C PHE A 40 9.53 -5.04 -8.77
N LEU A 41 10.37 -6.09 -8.80
CA LEU A 41 9.92 -7.45 -9.08
C LEU A 41 9.01 -8.00 -7.98
N ALA A 42 9.38 -7.81 -6.71
CA ALA A 42 8.56 -8.24 -5.58
C ALA A 42 7.19 -7.54 -5.62
N TYR A 43 7.19 -6.24 -5.89
CA TYR A 43 5.97 -5.45 -5.90
C TYR A 43 5.07 -5.75 -7.11
N THR A 44 5.65 -5.93 -8.29
CA THR A 44 4.94 -6.38 -9.50
C THR A 44 4.26 -7.74 -9.26
N THR A 45 4.99 -8.69 -8.67
CA THR A 45 4.45 -10.01 -8.33
C THR A 45 3.30 -9.90 -7.35
N ALA A 46 3.41 -9.01 -6.35
CA ALA A 46 2.36 -8.81 -5.36
C ALA A 46 1.09 -8.21 -5.98
N ILE A 47 1.23 -7.28 -6.92
CA ILE A 47 0.09 -6.67 -7.63
C ILE A 47 -0.59 -7.67 -8.55
N LEU A 48 0.18 -8.51 -9.25
CA LEU A 48 -0.39 -9.60 -10.05
C LEU A 48 -1.22 -10.55 -9.18
N LEU A 49 -0.68 -10.98 -8.03
CA LEU A 49 -1.42 -11.84 -7.09
C LEU A 49 -2.64 -11.13 -6.49
N LEU A 50 -2.54 -9.84 -6.18
CA LEU A 50 -3.65 -9.03 -5.67
C LEU A 50 -4.76 -8.90 -6.73
N ALA A 51 -4.40 -8.69 -8.00
CA ALA A 51 -5.34 -8.62 -9.12
C ALA A 51 -6.03 -9.97 -9.36
N LEU A 52 -5.27 -11.08 -9.39
CA LEU A 52 -5.82 -12.43 -9.51
C LEU A 52 -6.76 -12.74 -8.34
N SER A 53 -6.44 -12.27 -7.13
CA SER A 53 -7.32 -12.41 -5.96
C SER A 53 -8.58 -11.57 -6.08
N TYR A 54 -8.48 -10.36 -6.61
CA TYR A 54 -9.62 -9.48 -6.88
C TYR A 54 -10.60 -10.10 -7.90
N PHE A 55 -10.09 -10.75 -8.94
CA PHE A 55 -10.91 -11.44 -9.95
C PHE A 55 -11.42 -12.82 -9.50
N GLY A 56 -11.01 -13.30 -8.33
CA GLY A 56 -11.43 -14.60 -7.79
C GLY A 56 -10.69 -15.82 -8.38
N GLU A 57 -9.62 -15.59 -9.14
CA GLU A 57 -8.80 -16.66 -9.76
C GLU A 57 -7.93 -17.39 -8.73
N VAL A 58 -7.47 -16.67 -7.70
CA VAL A 58 -6.71 -17.23 -6.57
C VAL A 58 -7.28 -16.72 -5.25
N SER A 59 -7.42 -17.62 -4.27
CA SER A 59 -7.90 -17.21 -2.94
C SER A 59 -7.33 -18.12 -1.86
N GLY A 60 -7.30 -17.58 -0.64
CA GLY A 60 -6.91 -18.32 0.55
C GLY A 60 -5.81 -17.61 1.34
N LYS A 61 -5.74 -17.96 2.63
CA LYS A 61 -4.79 -17.38 3.59
C LYS A 61 -3.33 -17.39 3.10
N PRO A 62 -2.82 -18.46 2.46
CA PRO A 62 -1.43 -18.45 1.96
C PRO A 62 -1.18 -17.39 0.89
N VAL A 63 -2.16 -17.12 0.02
CA VAL A 63 -2.06 -16.10 -1.03
C VAL A 63 -2.06 -14.71 -0.39
N ASP A 64 -2.97 -14.44 0.53
CA ASP A 64 -3.05 -13.16 1.25
C ASP A 64 -1.74 -12.84 1.98
N ILE A 65 -1.16 -13.84 2.67
CA ILE A 65 0.13 -13.69 3.35
C ILE A 65 1.24 -13.42 2.33
N SER A 66 1.26 -14.14 1.21
CA SER A 66 2.27 -13.96 0.17
C SER A 66 2.23 -12.55 -0.42
N VAL A 67 1.04 -12.03 -0.71
CA VAL A 67 0.85 -10.66 -1.21
C VAL A 67 1.38 -9.64 -0.19
N ILE A 68 1.03 -9.79 1.09
CA ILE A 68 1.50 -8.89 2.16
C ILE A 68 3.02 -8.91 2.25
N VAL A 69 3.63 -10.10 2.27
CA VAL A 69 5.08 -10.24 2.37
C VAL A 69 5.76 -9.61 1.17
N LEU A 70 5.30 -9.88 -0.05
CA LEU A 70 5.90 -9.33 -1.27
C LEU A 70 5.76 -7.80 -1.35
N ILE A 71 4.60 -7.25 -0.95
CA ILE A 71 4.40 -5.80 -0.85
C ILE A 71 5.39 -5.19 0.15
N LEU A 72 5.45 -5.71 1.37
CA LEU A 72 6.32 -5.15 2.42
C LEU A 72 7.80 -5.28 2.07
N VAL A 73 8.21 -6.42 1.52
CA VAL A 73 9.58 -6.63 1.02
C VAL A 73 9.88 -5.63 -0.10
N GLY A 74 8.97 -5.45 -1.05
CA GLY A 74 9.10 -4.45 -2.12
C GLY A 74 9.34 -3.05 -1.57
N GLY A 75 8.50 -2.60 -0.63
CA GLY A 75 8.65 -1.29 0.02
C GLY A 75 9.96 -1.14 0.79
N VAL A 76 10.38 -2.15 1.56
CA VAL A 76 11.63 -2.09 2.33
C VAL A 76 12.86 -2.02 1.42
N PHE A 77 12.92 -2.85 0.38
CA PHE A 77 14.02 -2.82 -0.58
C PHE A 77 14.08 -1.50 -1.35
N ALA A 78 12.93 -0.89 -1.66
CA ALA A 78 12.89 0.43 -2.29
C ALA A 78 13.47 1.52 -1.37
N ILE A 79 13.09 1.54 -0.08
CA ILE A 79 13.67 2.48 0.91
C ILE A 79 15.18 2.29 1.02
N ILE A 80 15.64 1.04 1.15
CA ILE A 80 17.07 0.74 1.27
C ILE A 80 17.80 1.15 -0.01
N GLY A 81 17.26 0.87 -1.19
CA GLY A 81 17.83 1.26 -2.48
C GLY A 81 18.03 2.78 -2.58
N VAL A 82 17.00 3.56 -2.24
CA VAL A 82 17.08 5.03 -2.23
C VAL A 82 18.06 5.53 -1.18
N ALA A 83 18.10 4.93 0.02
CA ALA A 83 19.02 5.33 1.08
C ALA A 83 20.49 5.04 0.73
N VAL A 84 20.76 3.88 0.13
CA VAL A 84 22.11 3.50 -0.33
C VAL A 84 22.56 4.40 -1.47
N TRP A 85 21.67 4.69 -2.43
CA TRP A 85 21.95 5.67 -3.47
C TRP A 85 22.20 7.06 -2.89
N GLY A 86 21.36 7.46 -1.93
CA GLY A 86 21.44 8.64 -1.06
C GLY A 86 22.82 8.87 -0.46
N ALA A 87 23.33 7.84 0.21
CA ALA A 87 24.60 7.89 0.92
C ALA A 87 25.82 7.93 -0.02
N GLY A 88 25.69 7.34 -1.22
CA GLY A 88 26.78 7.23 -2.19
C GLY A 88 26.89 8.39 -3.18
N ASN A 89 25.94 9.34 -3.19
CA ASN A 89 25.85 10.35 -4.24
C ASN A 89 25.51 11.73 -3.68
N SER A 90 26.35 12.73 -3.94
CA SER A 90 26.13 14.11 -3.45
C SER A 90 25.11 14.90 -4.28
N ASN A 91 24.76 14.40 -5.47
CA ASN A 91 23.78 15.00 -6.37
C ASN A 91 22.65 13.99 -6.64
N LEU A 92 21.82 13.71 -5.63
CA LEU A 92 20.62 12.90 -5.87
C LEU A 92 19.63 13.67 -6.74
N ASP A 93 19.10 12.96 -7.73
CA ASP A 93 17.92 13.41 -8.44
C ASP A 93 16.73 13.46 -7.47
N SER A 94 16.28 14.67 -7.18
CA SER A 94 15.20 14.94 -6.23
C SER A 94 13.85 14.44 -6.71
N ILE A 95 13.61 14.42 -8.03
CA ILE A 95 12.35 13.94 -8.60
C ILE A 95 12.30 12.42 -8.45
N ARG A 96 13.37 11.75 -8.85
CA ARG A 96 13.41 10.29 -8.83
C ARG A 96 13.37 9.73 -7.40
N SER A 97 14.19 10.27 -6.51
CA SER A 97 14.20 9.84 -5.11
C SER A 97 12.84 10.06 -4.42
N CYS A 98 12.14 11.14 -4.76
CA CYS A 98 10.77 11.38 -4.31
C CYS A 98 9.78 10.32 -4.83
N LEU A 99 9.87 9.95 -6.11
CA LEU A 99 9.03 8.91 -6.72
C LEU A 99 9.27 7.54 -6.09
N ASP A 100 10.54 7.14 -5.93
CA ASP A 100 10.90 5.86 -5.33
C ASP A 100 10.47 5.78 -3.86
N LEU A 101 10.66 6.86 -3.07
CA LEU A 101 10.18 6.95 -1.69
C LEU A 101 8.65 6.91 -1.62
N THR A 102 7.95 7.63 -2.49
CA THR A 102 6.48 7.62 -2.56
C THR A 102 5.98 6.21 -2.86
N GLY A 103 6.59 5.54 -3.85
CA GLY A 103 6.29 4.15 -4.20
C GLY A 103 6.45 3.22 -3.01
N ALA A 104 7.56 3.36 -2.29
CA ALA A 104 7.87 2.54 -1.12
C ALA A 104 6.89 2.77 0.04
N LEU A 105 6.56 4.02 0.36
CA LEU A 105 5.64 4.36 1.43
C LEU A 105 4.22 3.88 1.14
N MET A 106 3.76 4.05 -0.10
CA MET A 106 2.45 3.58 -0.54
C MET A 106 2.36 2.05 -0.53
N SER A 107 3.44 1.37 -0.90
CA SER A 107 3.57 -0.08 -0.77
C SER A 107 3.44 -0.54 0.69
N ILE A 108 4.17 0.09 1.61
CA ILE A 108 4.07 -0.24 3.05
C ILE A 108 2.65 -0.01 3.59
N LEU A 109 2.02 1.12 3.23
CA LEU A 109 0.64 1.41 3.59
C LEU A 109 -0.33 0.34 3.07
N ALA A 110 -0.18 -0.08 1.80
CA ALA A 110 -0.99 -1.15 1.22
C ALA A 110 -0.84 -2.46 2.00
N GLY A 111 0.39 -2.83 2.38
CA GLY A 111 0.66 -4.01 3.20
C GLY A 111 0.00 -3.94 4.58
N ILE A 112 0.07 -2.78 5.24
CA ILE A 112 -0.61 -2.55 6.52
C ILE A 112 -2.12 -2.71 6.39
N PHE A 113 -2.75 -2.16 5.35
CA PHE A 113 -4.19 -2.32 5.13
C PHE A 113 -4.60 -3.77 4.89
N LEU A 114 -3.80 -4.54 4.16
CA LEU A 114 -4.04 -5.97 3.98
C LEU A 114 -3.90 -6.75 5.30
N ILE A 115 -2.96 -6.39 6.17
CA ILE A 115 -2.86 -6.96 7.53
C ILE A 115 -4.13 -6.65 8.33
N LEU A 116 -4.59 -5.39 8.31
CA LEU A 116 -5.81 -4.99 9.03
C LEU A 116 -7.05 -5.74 8.53
N LYS A 117 -7.16 -5.95 7.22
CA LYS A 117 -8.19 -6.81 6.61
C LYS A 117 -8.11 -8.24 7.13
N MET A 118 -6.92 -8.84 7.12
CA MET A 118 -6.70 -10.23 7.55
C MET A 118 -7.02 -10.46 9.02
N VAL A 119 -6.73 -9.49 9.89
CA VAL A 119 -7.02 -9.56 11.33
C VAL A 119 -8.50 -9.28 11.63
N GLY A 120 -9.28 -8.84 10.63
CA GLY A 120 -10.71 -8.56 10.78
C GLY A 120 -11.01 -7.23 11.46
N VAL A 121 -10.06 -6.29 11.46
CA VAL A 121 -10.28 -4.94 11.98
C VAL A 121 -11.29 -4.23 11.09
N SER A 122 -12.30 -3.57 11.66
CA SER A 122 -13.25 -2.79 10.88
C SER A 122 -12.62 -1.49 10.40
N ALA A 123 -12.79 -1.16 9.12
CA ALA A 123 -12.33 0.11 8.58
C ALA A 123 -13.15 1.26 9.17
N PRO A 124 -12.51 2.41 9.47
CA PRO A 124 -13.24 3.57 9.96
C PRO A 124 -14.29 3.97 8.93
N SER A 125 -15.54 4.09 9.36
CA SER A 125 -16.57 4.74 8.56
C SER A 125 -16.13 6.19 8.37
N VAL A 126 -15.84 6.59 7.13
CA VAL A 126 -15.80 8.01 6.78
C VAL A 126 -17.23 8.52 6.92
N GLY A 127 -17.59 8.90 8.15
CA GLY A 127 -18.84 9.56 8.46
C GLY A 127 -18.81 10.91 7.78
N SER A 128 -19.84 11.17 6.98
CA SER A 128 -20.23 12.54 6.62
C SER A 128 -20.14 13.42 7.86
N SER A 129 -19.17 14.33 7.88
CA SER A 129 -19.21 15.50 8.73
C SER A 129 -20.40 16.35 8.25
N GLY A 130 -21.59 16.03 8.76
CA GLY A 130 -22.84 16.65 8.35
C GLY A 130 -23.94 16.44 9.38
N GLY A 131 -24.06 17.39 10.31
CA GLY A 131 -25.32 17.73 10.97
C GLY A 131 -25.74 16.86 12.15
N GLY A 132 -25.38 17.30 13.35
CA GLY A 132 -26.07 16.90 14.56
C GLY A 132 -27.57 17.24 14.47
N GLY A 133 -28.40 16.21 14.62
CA GLY A 133 -29.85 16.33 14.67
C GLY A 133 -30.42 15.14 15.44
N GLN A 134 -30.01 14.98 16.71
CA GLN A 134 -30.71 14.08 17.64
C GLN A 134 -32.11 14.64 17.89
N SER A 135 -33.12 14.14 17.19
CA SER A 135 -34.50 14.22 17.66
C SER A 135 -34.68 13.21 18.80
N ARG A 136 -34.44 13.69 20.03
CA ARG A 136 -34.93 13.03 21.24
C ARG A 136 -36.46 13.14 21.28
N GLY A 137 -37.15 12.11 20.77
CA GLY A 137 -38.56 11.89 21.01
C GLY A 137 -38.73 10.68 21.92
N HIS A 138 -39.00 10.93 23.21
CA HIS A 138 -39.34 9.92 24.22
C HIS A 138 -40.50 9.02 23.76
N ASN A 139 -40.30 7.71 23.79
CA ASN A 139 -41.42 6.76 23.89
C ASN A 139 -41.29 6.03 25.23
N LYS A 140 -42.10 6.46 26.21
CA LYS A 140 -42.30 5.71 27.46
C LYS A 140 -43.47 4.76 27.22
N THR A 141 -43.16 3.51 26.88
CA THR A 141 -44.04 2.38 27.06
C THR A 141 -44.13 2.06 28.55
N GLY A 142 -45.31 2.30 29.14
CA GLY A 142 -45.69 1.81 30.46
C GLY A 142 -47.00 1.06 30.31
N ALA A 143 -46.91 -0.25 30.11
CA ALA A 143 -48.00 -1.19 30.27
C ALA A 143 -47.81 -1.89 31.62
N VAL A 144 -48.63 -1.55 32.61
CA VAL A 144 -49.43 -2.43 33.50
C VAL A 144 -50.52 -1.56 34.11
#